data_AF-A0A1W6AWH5-F1
#
_entry.id   AF-A0A1W6AWH5-F1
#
_cell.length_a   1.000
_cell.length_b   1.000
_cell.length_c   1.000
_cell.angle_alpha   90.00
_cell.angle_beta   90.00
_cell.angle_gamma   90.00
#
_symmetry.space_group_name_H-M   'P 1'
#
loop_
_entity.id
_entity.type
_entity.pdbx_description
1 polymer ?
#
loop_
_entity_poly.entity_id
_entity_poly.type
_entity_poly.pdbx_seq_one_letter_code
_entity_poly.pdbx_strand_id
1 'polypeptide(L)'
;MNECVDLVRDKLTNRTGPPPKPEGFDCLEECILSKMGLLGEGKKFDTAKLAATMKDSYSGDWAPIKEVVMKKCEYAIKQTAPCEGYSIESLLKCFLRETYKNCPASLLTASDLCKDNKERMERCPSASPFCPIAGVDD
;
A
#
# COMPACT_ATOMS: atom_id res chain seq x y z
N MET A 1 -10.16 -3.26 10.38
CA MET A 1 -9.13 -2.22 10.17
C MET A 1 -8.94 -1.38 11.43
N ASN A 2 -9.94 -0.60 11.87
CA ASN A 2 -9.81 0.26 13.06
C ASN A 2 -9.39 -0.51 14.31
N GLU A 3 -9.96 -1.69 14.55
CA GLU A 3 -9.54 -2.57 15.66
C GLU A 3 -8.02 -2.84 15.68
N CYS A 4 -7.37 -3.11 14.54
CA CYS A 4 -5.92 -3.35 14.48
C CYS A 4 -5.11 -2.10 14.80
N VAL A 5 -5.55 -0.93 14.32
CA VAL A 5 -4.88 0.36 14.56
C VAL A 5 -5.11 0.80 16.01
N ASP A 6 -6.28 0.54 16.56
CA ASP A 6 -6.70 0.91 17.90
C ASP A 6 -5.90 0.15 18.96
N LEU A 7 -5.60 -1.13 18.70
CA LEU A 7 -4.72 -1.96 19.53
C LEU A 7 -3.31 -1.38 19.68
N VAL A 8 -2.91 -0.47 18.80
CA VAL A 8 -1.56 0.11 18.74
C VAL A 8 -1.55 1.64 18.74
N ARG A 9 -2.70 2.29 18.87
CA ARG A 9 -2.90 3.73 18.66
C ARG A 9 -2.03 4.57 19.59
N ASP A 10 -2.05 4.29 20.89
CA ASP A 10 -1.23 4.99 21.91
C ASP A 10 0.27 4.76 21.72
N LYS A 11 0.61 3.68 21.01
CA LYS A 11 1.98 3.31 20.71
C LYS A 11 2.45 3.91 19.38
N LEU A 12 1.58 4.36 18.48
CA LEU A 12 1.95 4.94 17.19
C LEU A 12 2.23 6.46 17.26
N THR A 13 1.63 7.16 18.22
CA THR A 13 1.64 8.63 18.27
C THR A 13 2.99 9.26 18.64
N ASN A 14 3.99 8.49 19.07
CA ASN A 14 5.29 9.00 19.56
C ASN A 14 6.50 8.11 19.23
N ARG A 15 6.53 7.39 18.08
CA ARG A 15 7.61 6.43 17.79
C ARG A 15 8.51 6.78 16.61
N THR A 16 9.82 6.62 16.86
CA THR A 16 10.85 6.30 15.87
C THR A 16 11.10 4.79 15.90
N GLY A 17 10.41 4.03 15.03
CA GLY A 17 10.58 2.57 14.95
C GLY A 17 9.38 1.87 14.28
N PRO A 18 9.49 0.55 14.00
CA PRO A 18 8.42 -0.19 13.35
C PRO A 18 7.12 -0.18 14.18
N PRO A 19 5.95 -0.26 13.51
CA PRO A 19 4.66 -0.33 14.18
C PRO A 19 4.63 -1.45 15.22
N PRO A 20 3.94 -1.24 16.36
CA PRO A 20 3.76 -2.29 17.34
C PRO A 20 2.99 -3.46 16.73
N LYS A 21 3.34 -4.67 17.14
CA LYS A 21 2.70 -5.91 16.70
C LYS A 21 1.43 -6.19 17.52
N PRO A 22 0.24 -6.30 16.90
CA PRO A 22 -0.96 -6.78 17.60
C PRO A 22 -0.81 -8.23 18.06
N GLU A 23 -1.44 -8.60 19.18
CA GLU A 23 -1.40 -9.98 19.70
C GLU A 23 -2.05 -10.96 18.70
N GLY A 24 -1.42 -12.13 18.50
CA GLY A 24 -1.88 -13.13 17.53
C GLY A 24 -1.48 -12.89 16.08
N PHE A 25 -0.77 -11.80 15.77
CA PHE A 25 -0.26 -11.47 14.44
C PHE A 25 1.26 -11.29 14.45
N ASP A 26 1.89 -11.40 13.28
CA ASP A 26 3.33 -11.19 13.13
C ASP A 26 3.66 -9.70 12.89
N CYS A 27 2.69 -8.90 12.40
CA CYS A 27 2.80 -7.46 12.20
C CYS A 27 1.43 -6.76 12.11
N LEU A 28 1.42 -5.43 12.09
CA LEU A 28 0.19 -4.63 12.00
C LEU A 28 -0.53 -4.84 10.66
N GLU A 29 0.22 -4.91 9.56
CA GLU A 29 -0.31 -5.08 8.22
C GLU A 29 -0.99 -6.43 8.06
N GLU A 30 -0.43 -7.50 8.63
CA GLU A 30 -1.08 -8.81 8.66
C GLU A 30 -2.41 -8.76 9.43
N CYS A 31 -2.47 -8.07 10.57
CA CYS A 31 -3.73 -7.87 11.29
C CYS A 31 -4.77 -7.19 10.39
N ILE A 32 -4.39 -6.08 9.75
CA ILE A 32 -5.29 -5.30 8.88
C ILE A 32 -5.80 -6.18 7.74
N LEU A 33 -4.91 -6.83 7.00
CA LEU A 33 -5.25 -7.65 5.83
C LEU A 33 -6.08 -8.89 6.22
N SER A 34 -5.76 -9.52 7.35
CA SER A 34 -6.56 -10.65 7.89
C SER A 34 -7.97 -10.21 8.24
N LYS A 35 -8.11 -9.07 8.95
CA LYS A 35 -9.44 -8.52 9.33
C LYS A 35 -10.23 -8.01 8.12
N MET A 36 -9.56 -7.67 7.02
CA MET A 36 -10.20 -7.36 5.74
C MET A 36 -10.57 -8.62 4.94
N GLY A 37 -10.17 -9.82 5.39
CA GLY A 37 -10.40 -11.07 4.67
C GLY A 37 -9.56 -11.18 3.39
N LEU A 38 -8.43 -10.48 3.33
CA LEU A 38 -7.53 -10.47 2.17
C LEU A 38 -6.45 -11.54 2.24
N LEU A 39 -6.31 -12.22 3.38
CA LEU A 39 -5.40 -13.34 3.56
C LEU A 39 -6.21 -14.64 3.68
N GLY A 40 -5.84 -15.63 2.87
CA GLY A 40 -6.35 -16.99 2.92
C GLY A 40 -5.41 -17.94 3.67
N GLU A 41 -5.50 -19.24 3.36
CA GLU A 41 -4.69 -20.28 4.00
C GLU A 41 -3.18 -20.03 3.83
N GLY A 42 -2.42 -20.31 4.90
CA GLY A 42 -0.97 -20.12 4.91
C GLY A 42 -0.54 -18.65 4.74
N LYS A 43 -1.41 -17.70 5.12
CA LYS A 43 -1.18 -16.25 5.01
C LYS A 43 -0.85 -15.83 3.57
N LYS A 44 -1.47 -16.44 2.56
CA LYS A 44 -1.35 -16.00 1.16
C LYS A 44 -2.47 -15.02 0.84
N PHE A 45 -2.24 -14.10 -0.09
CA PHE A 45 -3.32 -13.23 -0.56
C PHE A 45 -4.45 -14.04 -1.20
N ASP A 46 -5.68 -13.81 -0.75
CA ASP A 46 -6.86 -14.25 -1.48
C ASP A 46 -7.03 -13.34 -2.70
N THR A 47 -6.57 -13.84 -3.84
CA THR A 47 -6.58 -13.09 -5.11
C THR A 47 -7.97 -12.65 -5.55
N ALA A 48 -9.03 -13.40 -5.22
CA ALA A 48 -10.40 -13.06 -5.58
C ALA A 48 -10.91 -11.93 -4.69
N LYS A 49 -10.69 -12.00 -3.38
CA LYS A 49 -11.02 -10.93 -2.43
C LYS A 49 -10.21 -9.66 -2.68
N LEU A 50 -8.94 -9.80 -3.04
CA LEU A 50 -8.08 -8.70 -3.43
C LEU A 50 -8.60 -8.02 -4.70
N ALA A 51 -8.91 -8.78 -5.75
CA ALA A 51 -9.46 -8.24 -6.99
C ALA A 51 -10.81 -7.53 -6.76
N ALA A 52 -11.67 -8.07 -5.88
CA ALA A 52 -12.92 -7.41 -5.49
C ALA A 52 -12.66 -6.09 -4.75
N THR A 53 -11.75 -6.10 -3.77
CA THR A 53 -11.37 -4.89 -3.02
C THR A 53 -10.78 -3.81 -3.92
N MET A 54 -9.95 -4.21 -4.90
CA MET A 54 -9.38 -3.29 -5.89
C MET A 54 -10.45 -2.74 -6.85
N LYS A 55 -11.47 -3.54 -7.19
CA LYS A 55 -12.61 -3.06 -7.98
C LYS A 55 -13.38 -1.96 -7.23
N ASP A 56 -13.57 -2.12 -5.93
CA ASP A 56 -14.28 -1.14 -5.12
C ASP A 56 -13.43 0.12 -4.86
N SER A 57 -12.12 -0.06 -4.66
CA SER A 57 -11.16 1.03 -4.41
C SER A 57 -10.85 1.87 -5.65
N TYR A 58 -10.77 1.25 -6.83
CA TYR A 58 -10.48 1.92 -8.11
C TYR A 58 -11.78 2.10 -8.90
N SER A 59 -12.53 3.14 -8.53
CA SER A 59 -13.78 3.53 -9.18
C SER A 59 -13.67 4.91 -9.84
N GLY A 60 -14.65 5.27 -10.69
CA GLY A 60 -14.62 6.52 -11.45
C GLY A 60 -13.37 6.66 -12.30
N ASP A 61 -12.69 7.81 -12.19
CA ASP A 61 -11.45 8.12 -12.93
C ASP A 61 -10.30 7.15 -12.61
N TRP A 62 -10.37 6.42 -11.49
CA TRP A 62 -9.36 5.43 -11.12
C TRP A 62 -9.59 4.05 -11.76
N ALA A 63 -10.78 3.77 -12.28
CA ALA A 63 -11.14 2.45 -12.82
C ALA A 63 -10.17 1.94 -13.91
N PRO A 64 -9.67 2.78 -14.85
CA PRO A 64 -8.71 2.33 -15.87
C PRO A 64 -7.35 1.89 -15.30
N ILE A 65 -6.96 2.39 -14.12
CA ILE A 65 -5.64 2.16 -13.51
C ILE A 65 -5.59 0.80 -12.81
N LYS A 66 -6.74 0.28 -12.36
CA LYS A 66 -6.86 -0.97 -11.63
C LYS A 66 -6.10 -2.13 -12.28
N GLU A 67 -6.31 -2.33 -13.59
CA GLU A 67 -5.68 -3.45 -14.31
C GLU A 67 -4.17 -3.26 -14.46
N VAL A 68 -3.71 -2.02 -14.63
CA VAL A 68 -2.28 -1.67 -14.67
C VAL A 68 -1.62 -2.05 -13.34
N VAL A 69 -2.20 -1.62 -12.21
CA VAL A 69 -1.67 -1.90 -10.88
C VAL A 69 -1.66 -3.40 -10.59
N MET A 70 -2.78 -4.10 -10.81
CA MET A 70 -2.88 -5.55 -10.57
C MET A 70 -1.86 -6.34 -11.40
N LYS A 71 -1.67 -5.97 -12.66
CA LYS A 71 -0.69 -6.62 -13.54
C LYS A 71 0.75 -6.33 -13.13
N LYS A 72 1.08 -5.08 -12.81
CA LYS A 72 2.45 -4.67 -12.44
C LYS A 72 2.88 -5.24 -11.09
N CYS A 73 1.92 -5.48 -10.19
CA CYS A 73 2.18 -5.97 -8.84
C CYS A 73 1.91 -7.49 -8.67
N GLU A 74 1.61 -8.20 -9.75
CA GLU A 74 1.30 -9.64 -9.73
C GLU A 74 2.40 -10.47 -9.04
N TYR A 75 3.67 -10.10 -9.25
CA TYR A 75 4.80 -10.81 -8.61
C TYR A 75 4.73 -10.74 -7.08
N ALA A 76 4.28 -9.61 -6.53
CA ALA A 76 4.16 -9.39 -5.09
C ALA A 76 2.90 -10.06 -4.53
N ILE A 77 1.80 -10.07 -5.31
CA ILE A 77 0.55 -10.77 -4.96
C ILE A 77 0.77 -12.28 -4.81
N LYS A 78 1.62 -12.87 -5.67
CA LYS A 78 1.90 -14.31 -5.68
C LYS A 78 2.82 -14.76 -4.54
N GLN A 79 3.43 -13.84 -3.79
CA GLN A 79 4.24 -14.20 -2.64
C GLN A 79 3.34 -14.63 -1.46
N THR A 80 3.88 -15.49 -0.60
CA THR A 80 3.32 -15.64 0.76
C THR A 80 3.42 -14.31 1.48
N ALA A 81 2.48 -14.01 2.38
CA ALA A 81 2.43 -12.75 3.14
C ALA A 81 2.92 -12.92 4.61
N PRO A 82 4.07 -13.59 4.92
CA PRO A 82 4.59 -13.55 6.27
C PRO A 82 5.11 -12.14 6.57
N CYS A 83 4.98 -11.72 7.82
CA CYS A 83 5.64 -10.49 8.28
C CYS A 83 7.17 -10.67 8.44
N GLU A 84 7.66 -11.92 8.41
CA GLU A 84 9.06 -12.19 8.16
C GLU A 84 9.34 -12.13 6.66
N GLY A 85 9.79 -10.96 6.20
CA GLY A 85 10.39 -10.78 4.88
C GLY A 85 9.45 -10.21 3.82
N TYR A 86 9.63 -8.92 3.54
CA TYR A 86 9.43 -8.19 2.27
C TYR A 86 8.08 -8.29 1.51
N SER A 87 7.19 -9.24 1.76
CA SER A 87 6.11 -9.61 0.84
C SER A 87 4.88 -8.68 0.90
N ILE A 88 4.29 -8.48 2.08
CA ILE A 88 3.19 -7.52 2.29
C ILE A 88 3.66 -6.10 1.97
N GLU A 89 4.85 -5.75 2.48
CA GLU A 89 5.45 -4.45 2.23
C GLU A 89 5.74 -4.23 0.74
N SER A 90 6.20 -5.25 0.01
CA SER A 90 6.39 -5.16 -1.45
C SER A 90 5.08 -4.94 -2.18
N LEU A 91 4.00 -5.60 -1.76
CA LEU A 91 2.69 -5.41 -2.38
C LEU A 91 2.20 -3.97 -2.16
N LEU A 92 2.22 -3.50 -0.91
CA LEU A 92 1.76 -2.14 -0.56
C LEU A 92 2.61 -1.07 -1.26
N LYS A 93 3.94 -1.23 -1.30
CA LYS A 93 4.84 -0.34 -2.03
C LYS A 93 4.56 -0.36 -3.53
N CYS A 94 4.33 -1.54 -4.11
CA CYS A 94 4.00 -1.66 -5.53
C CYS A 94 2.68 -0.96 -5.86
N PHE A 95 1.63 -1.19 -5.06
CA PHE A 95 0.34 -0.53 -5.23
C PHE A 95 0.47 0.99 -5.11
N LEU A 96 1.12 1.49 -4.07
CA LEU A 96 1.34 2.92 -3.87
C LEU A 96 2.07 3.55 -5.07
N ARG A 97 3.16 2.91 -5.51
CA ARG A 97 3.98 3.41 -6.61
C ARG A 97 3.23 3.43 -7.94
N GLU A 98 2.58 2.33 -8.31
CA GLU A 98 1.87 2.25 -9.59
C GLU A 98 0.61 3.13 -9.58
N THR A 99 -0.04 3.30 -8.43
CA THR A 99 -1.16 4.26 -8.29
C THR A 99 -0.69 5.69 -8.49
N TYR A 100 0.41 6.09 -7.84
CA TYR A 100 0.96 7.44 -7.99
C TYR A 100 1.37 7.72 -9.44
N LYS A 101 2.11 6.80 -10.08
CA LYS A 101 2.59 6.98 -11.46
C LYS A 101 1.46 7.16 -12.47
N ASN A 102 0.34 6.48 -12.22
CA ASN A 102 -0.82 6.46 -13.08
C ASN A 102 -1.95 7.36 -12.57
N CYS A 103 -1.72 8.23 -11.59
CA CYS A 103 -2.72 9.14 -11.03
C CYS A 103 -3.50 9.85 -12.17
N PRO A 104 -4.85 9.83 -12.17
CA PRO A 104 -5.66 10.47 -13.20
C PRO A 104 -5.31 11.95 -13.34
N ALA A 105 -5.23 12.42 -14.58
CA ALA A 105 -4.92 13.83 -14.86
C ALA A 105 -5.94 14.80 -14.22
N SER A 106 -7.19 14.36 -14.03
CA SER A 106 -8.24 15.11 -13.33
C SER A 106 -7.97 15.34 -11.84
N LEU A 107 -7.09 14.53 -11.23
CA LEU A 107 -6.78 14.54 -9.79
C LEU A 107 -5.32 14.91 -9.51
N LEU A 108 -4.49 14.99 -10.54
CA LEU A 108 -3.08 15.32 -10.41
C LEU A 108 -2.89 16.83 -10.20
N THR A 109 -2.32 17.21 -9.06
CA THR A 109 -1.85 18.58 -8.85
C THR A 109 -0.69 18.87 -9.81
N ALA A 110 -0.86 19.90 -10.65
CA ALA A 110 0.21 20.38 -11.50
C ALA A 110 1.20 21.22 -10.68
N SER A 111 2.26 20.58 -10.20
CA SER A 111 3.39 21.24 -9.52
C SER A 111 4.72 20.64 -9.96
N ASP A 112 5.79 21.43 -9.86
CA ASP A 112 7.16 20.97 -10.14
C ASP A 112 7.54 19.81 -9.21
N LEU A 113 7.12 19.85 -7.94
CA LEU A 113 7.33 18.75 -7.00
C LEU A 113 6.69 17.43 -7.47
N CYS A 114 5.44 17.47 -7.95
CA CYS A 114 4.76 16.27 -8.43
C CYS A 114 5.45 15.71 -9.69
N LYS A 115 5.92 16.59 -10.58
CA LYS A 115 6.69 16.24 -11.77
C LYS A 115 8.03 15.59 -11.41
N ASP A 116 8.84 16.25 -10.59
CA ASP A 116 10.16 15.78 -10.17
C ASP A 116 10.08 14.45 -9.43
N ASN A 117 9.05 14.26 -8.62
CA ASN A 117 8.82 13.00 -7.91
C ASN A 117 8.50 11.85 -8.89
N LYS A 118 7.68 12.11 -9.91
CA LYS A 118 7.38 11.12 -10.96
C LYS A 118 8.65 10.77 -11.76
N GLU A 119 9.42 11.77 -12.17
CA GLU A 119 10.69 11.55 -12.88
C GLU A 119 11.72 10.80 -12.03
N ARG A 120 11.85 11.14 -10.74
CA ARG A 120 12.71 10.41 -9.80
C ARG A 120 12.32 8.94 -9.73
N MET A 121 11.02 8.66 -9.67
CA MET A 121 10.53 7.28 -9.66
C MET A 121 10.83 6.56 -10.98
N GLU A 122 10.79 7.22 -12.13
CA GLU A 122 11.20 6.60 -13.40
C GLU A 122 12.69 6.25 -13.41
N ARG A 123 13.55 7.14 -12.89
CA ARG A 123 15.00 6.90 -12.76
C ARG A 123 15.36 5.87 -11.67
N CYS A 124 14.54 5.75 -10.63
CA CYS A 124 14.78 4.88 -9.48
C CYS A 124 13.64 3.86 -9.33
N PRO A 125 13.77 2.65 -9.92
CA PRO A 125 12.72 1.64 -9.96
C PRO A 125 12.15 1.21 -8.60
N SER A 126 12.97 1.28 -7.54
CA SER A 126 12.59 0.90 -6.16
C SER A 126 12.16 2.08 -5.30
N ALA A 127 12.19 3.32 -5.81
CA ALA A 127 11.82 4.49 -5.04
C ALA A 127 10.30 4.52 -4.79
N SER A 128 9.88 4.73 -3.54
CA SER A 128 8.49 5.05 -3.20
C SER A 128 8.20 6.51 -3.52
N PRO A 129 6.96 6.88 -3.88
CA PRO A 129 6.63 8.29 -4.11
C PRO A 129 6.88 9.10 -2.84
N PHE A 130 7.46 10.28 -3.01
CA PHE A 130 7.55 11.26 -1.94
C PHE A 130 6.16 11.84 -1.70
N CYS A 131 5.57 11.59 -0.53
CA CYS A 131 4.38 12.29 -0.07
C CYS A 131 4.80 13.09 1.15
N PRO A 132 4.98 14.42 1.04
CA PRO A 132 5.13 15.23 2.23
C PRO A 132 3.86 15.05 3.04
N ILE A 133 3.99 14.53 4.26
CA ILE A 133 2.87 14.47 5.19
C ILE A 133 2.43 15.93 5.38
N ALA A 134 1.15 16.23 5.15
CA ALA A 134 0.63 17.57 5.34
C ALA A 134 1.03 18.08 6.74
N GLY A 135 1.91 19.09 6.79
CA GLY A 135 2.36 19.72 8.03
C GLY A 135 3.79 19.44 8.49
N VAL A 136 4.66 18.84 7.66
CA VAL A 136 6.12 18.95 7.88
C VAL A 136 6.69 19.79 6.75
N ASP A 137 6.60 21.11 6.94
CA ASP A 137 7.44 22.06 6.22
C ASP A 137 8.89 21.84 6.71
N ASP A 138 9.84 21.87 5.77
CA ASP A 138 11.28 21.78 6.03
C ASP A 138 11.77 22.77 7.12
#